data_AF-A0A0S3EUM0-F1
#
_entry.id   AF-A0A0S3EUM0-F1
#
_cell.length_a   1.000
_cell.length_b   1.000
_cell.length_c   1.000
_cell.angle_alpha   90.00
_cell.angle_beta   90.00
_cell.angle_gamma   90.00
#
_symmetry.space_group_name_H-M   'P 1'
#
loop_
_entity.id
_entity.type
_entity.pdbx_description
1 polymer ?
#
loop_
_entity_poly.entity_id
_entity_poly.type
_entity_poly.pdbx_seq_one_letter_code
_entity_poly.pdbx_strand_id
1 'polypeptide(L)'
;MSRPKSAHDLSGLMKYVDREPWDEAMAEMLSAHLEPACEATGLEPDAIFEIIGDHWQGSLWGCAFEDLLTQELEPDGGNLVDDYLKRRGWNEKAPNKAYMRALRDTVMSLYEVSEVLPGQSMTLRDLLRDVAPVTVREHGATQTLVNWDKIAARIVDVNGRHGISGALLPFSAEGAARVIDAFSRLSDDVQDTAGLPPLDRDALLRASGPMFTNMWLLDCLGKAMPGSTPDMINADGDDLVFHRIIFPLAKGVIGKSVARRLDAAPWLEPASDSFWNWLAPVKKGGKSQSSKGKQAFVTTMEDGTPVFANVELTGRKLIVEVNSAARAEQAIIQMREWLGDSVSAPMTEIRTLAQIMADDAARAPQDETLDIPPHEMERIVHDMLTREYTKTLDEPAPALGHKTPRALARTKAGRTKVADWLKYIENGAAKSDAADPMGTYDFTWMWAELGLSDLRR
;
A
#
# COMPACT_ATOMS: atom_id res chain seq x y z
N MET A 1 -21.25 -16.51 0.39
CA MET A 1 -20.01 -17.31 0.25
C MET A 1 -19.67 -17.87 1.62
N SER A 2 -19.49 -19.18 1.75
CA SER A 2 -19.20 -19.80 3.05
C SER A 2 -17.81 -19.36 3.54
N ARG A 3 -17.74 -18.78 4.74
CA ARG A 3 -16.45 -18.54 5.41
C ARG A 3 -15.66 -19.86 5.42
N PRO A 4 -14.40 -19.91 4.96
CA PRO A 4 -13.58 -21.11 5.12
C PRO A 4 -13.54 -21.42 6.62
N LYS A 5 -13.91 -22.65 6.99
CA LYS A 5 -13.76 -23.11 8.37
C LYS A 5 -12.27 -23.07 8.69
N SER A 6 -11.88 -22.35 9.74
CA SER A 6 -10.55 -22.47 10.33
C SER A 6 -10.21 -23.95 10.49
N ALA A 7 -9.01 -24.35 10.09
CA ALA A 7 -8.55 -25.74 10.21
C ALA A 7 -8.52 -26.20 11.69
N HIS A 8 -8.41 -25.25 12.62
CA HIS A 8 -8.36 -25.47 14.07
C HIS A 8 -9.39 -24.59 14.77
N ASP A 9 -10.22 -25.19 15.63
CA ASP A 9 -11.26 -24.48 16.37
C ASP A 9 -10.72 -24.03 17.73
N LEU A 10 -10.67 -22.72 17.95
CA LEU A 10 -10.26 -22.09 19.21
C LEU A 10 -11.44 -21.53 20.02
N SER A 11 -12.69 -21.71 19.56
CA SER A 11 -13.86 -21.07 20.16
C SER A 11 -14.06 -21.41 21.64
N GLY A 12 -13.68 -22.63 22.05
CA GLY A 12 -13.70 -23.05 23.44
C GLY A 12 -12.71 -22.29 24.33
N LEU A 13 -11.49 -22.04 23.81
CA LEU A 13 -10.44 -21.29 24.50
C LEU A 13 -10.76 -19.79 24.52
N MET A 14 -11.26 -19.23 23.41
CA MET A 14 -11.71 -17.84 23.34
C MET A 14 -12.81 -17.57 24.38
N LYS A 15 -13.80 -18.46 24.55
CA LYS A 15 -14.83 -18.31 25.60
C LYS A 15 -14.30 -18.52 27.03
N TYR A 16 -13.14 -19.14 27.16
CA TYR A 16 -12.54 -19.43 28.46
C TYR A 16 -11.75 -18.23 28.98
N VAL A 17 -11.23 -17.39 28.08
CA VAL A 17 -10.53 -16.15 28.45
C VAL A 17 -11.46 -15.16 29.18
N ASP A 18 -12.77 -15.20 28.92
CA ASP A 18 -13.77 -14.34 29.58
C ASP A 18 -14.10 -14.76 31.03
N ARG A 19 -13.20 -15.48 31.71
CA ARG A 19 -13.41 -16.00 33.07
C ARG A 19 -12.22 -15.68 33.95
N GLU A 20 -12.49 -15.34 35.21
CA GLU A 20 -11.45 -15.15 36.22
C GLU A 20 -10.46 -16.34 36.28
N PRO A 21 -9.14 -16.08 36.33
CA PRO A 21 -8.48 -14.76 36.37
C PRO A 21 -8.09 -14.20 34.97
N TRP A 22 -8.53 -14.85 33.89
CA TRP A 22 -8.04 -14.58 32.53
C TRP A 22 -8.69 -13.37 31.87
N ASP A 23 -9.86 -12.94 32.35
CA ASP A 23 -10.58 -11.78 31.85
C ASP A 23 -9.83 -10.48 32.15
N GLU A 24 -9.33 -10.33 33.38
CA GLU A 24 -8.47 -9.20 33.77
C GLU A 24 -7.16 -9.21 32.96
N ALA A 25 -6.49 -10.36 32.84
CA ALA A 25 -5.26 -10.48 32.06
C ALA A 25 -5.46 -10.18 30.57
N MET A 26 -6.62 -10.53 30.01
CA MET A 26 -6.97 -10.19 28.63
C MET A 26 -7.25 -8.70 28.46
N ALA A 27 -7.91 -8.06 29.43
CA ALA A 27 -8.11 -6.61 29.42
C ALA A 27 -6.78 -5.86 29.48
N GLU A 28 -5.86 -6.26 30.36
CA GLU A 28 -4.51 -5.69 30.43
C GLU A 28 -3.73 -5.88 29.14
N MET A 29 -3.82 -7.06 28.52
CA MET A 29 -3.16 -7.32 27.24
C MET A 29 -3.75 -6.45 26.12
N LEU A 30 -5.07 -6.30 26.05
CA LEU A 30 -5.70 -5.39 25.09
C LEU A 30 -5.25 -3.94 25.29
N SER A 31 -5.19 -3.48 26.54
CA SER A 31 -4.64 -2.17 26.90
C SER A 31 -3.22 -2.00 26.40
N ALA A 32 -2.33 -2.97 26.63
CA ALA A 32 -0.95 -2.91 26.15
C ALA A 32 -0.84 -2.78 24.61
N HIS A 33 -1.77 -3.38 23.86
CA HIS A 33 -1.79 -3.32 22.40
C HIS A 33 -2.39 -2.01 21.83
N LEU A 34 -3.19 -1.27 22.60
CA LEU A 34 -3.94 -0.11 22.10
C LEU A 34 -3.54 1.21 22.75
N GLU A 35 -3.36 1.23 24.08
CA GLU A 35 -3.12 2.46 24.84
C GLU A 35 -1.94 3.28 24.33
N PRO A 36 -0.76 2.70 24.00
CA PRO A 36 0.36 3.52 23.53
C PRO A 36 0.06 4.27 22.21
N ALA A 37 -0.70 3.66 21.30
CA ALA A 37 -1.15 4.33 20.09
C ALA A 37 -2.21 5.41 20.39
N CYS A 38 -3.13 5.15 21.31
CA CYS A 38 -4.10 6.14 21.79
C CYS A 38 -3.40 7.36 22.42
N GLU A 39 -2.44 7.13 23.31
CA GLU A 39 -1.65 8.18 23.97
C GLU A 39 -0.84 9.00 22.96
N ALA A 40 -0.19 8.34 21.99
CA ALA A 40 0.62 9.00 20.98
C ALA A 40 -0.20 9.89 20.03
N THR A 41 -1.48 9.59 19.85
CA THR A 41 -2.35 10.25 18.86
C THR A 41 -3.40 11.15 19.51
N GLY A 42 -3.69 10.95 20.80
CA GLY A 42 -4.81 11.58 21.51
C GLY A 42 -6.17 11.05 21.06
N LEU A 43 -6.22 9.91 20.37
CA LEU A 43 -7.45 9.30 19.85
C LEU A 43 -7.91 8.17 20.77
N GLU A 44 -9.23 8.04 20.92
CA GLU A 44 -9.85 6.87 21.54
C GLU A 44 -9.83 5.67 20.57
N PRO A 45 -9.89 4.42 21.08
CA PRO A 45 -9.83 3.22 20.23
C PRO A 45 -10.84 3.21 19.07
N ASP A 46 -12.09 3.60 19.32
CA ASP A 46 -13.13 3.62 18.29
C ASP A 46 -12.77 4.59 17.14
N ALA A 47 -12.21 5.76 17.46
CA ALA A 47 -11.77 6.73 16.46
C ALA A 47 -10.58 6.20 15.63
N ILE A 48 -9.68 5.43 16.24
CA ILE A 48 -8.60 4.76 15.50
C ILE A 48 -9.18 3.78 14.48
N PHE A 49 -10.16 2.97 14.88
CA PHE A 49 -10.81 1.99 13.99
C PHE A 49 -11.66 2.64 12.88
N GLU A 50 -12.30 3.77 13.15
CA GLU A 50 -12.97 4.56 12.10
C GLU A 50 -11.99 5.02 11.01
N ILE A 51 -10.74 5.35 11.39
CA ILE A 51 -9.71 5.83 10.46
C ILE A 51 -9.08 4.66 9.68
N ILE A 52 -8.67 3.58 10.35
CA ILE A 52 -7.96 2.46 9.71
C ILE A 52 -8.91 1.39 9.13
N GLY A 53 -10.17 1.43 9.54
CA GLY A 53 -11.24 0.50 9.17
C GLY A 53 -11.60 -0.51 10.27
N ASP A 54 -12.89 -0.60 10.61
CA ASP A 54 -13.44 -1.47 11.66
C ASP A 54 -13.13 -2.96 11.50
N HIS A 55 -12.84 -3.41 10.27
CA HIS A 55 -12.48 -4.79 9.99
C HIS A 55 -11.19 -5.24 10.72
N TRP A 56 -10.35 -4.32 11.17
CA TRP A 56 -9.12 -4.61 11.92
C TRP A 56 -9.34 -4.92 13.40
N GLN A 57 -10.51 -4.59 13.98
CA GLN A 57 -10.79 -4.83 15.40
C GLN A 57 -10.56 -6.30 15.80
N GLY A 58 -11.06 -7.24 14.97
CA GLY A 58 -10.88 -8.67 15.21
C GLY A 58 -9.43 -9.13 15.13
N SER A 59 -8.64 -8.56 14.21
CA SER A 59 -7.21 -8.88 14.07
C SER A 59 -6.39 -8.37 15.25
N LEU A 60 -6.69 -7.18 15.77
CA LEU A 60 -5.99 -6.63 16.93
C LEU A 60 -6.35 -7.35 18.22
N TRP A 61 -7.64 -7.70 18.39
CA TRP A 61 -8.05 -8.59 19.47
C TRP A 61 -7.33 -9.94 19.38
N GLY A 62 -7.20 -10.49 18.16
CA GLY A 62 -6.44 -11.71 17.90
C GLY A 62 -4.95 -11.59 18.26
N CYS A 63 -4.32 -10.43 18.00
CA CYS A 63 -2.94 -10.17 18.42
C CYS A 63 -2.79 -10.28 19.93
N ALA A 64 -3.60 -9.51 20.67
CA ALA A 64 -3.59 -9.50 22.13
C ALA A 64 -3.92 -10.87 22.73
N PHE A 65 -4.94 -11.54 22.19
CA PHE A 65 -5.32 -12.88 22.62
C PHE A 65 -4.17 -13.87 22.45
N GLU A 66 -3.57 -13.93 21.26
CA GLU A 66 -2.44 -14.82 20.99
C GLU A 66 -1.20 -14.45 21.82
N ASP A 67 -0.95 -13.17 22.10
CA ASP A 67 0.12 -12.76 23.02
C ASP A 67 -0.13 -13.32 24.43
N LEU A 68 -1.34 -13.17 24.97
CA LEU A 68 -1.72 -13.74 26.26
C LEU A 68 -1.54 -15.27 26.30
N LEU A 69 -1.82 -15.99 25.21
CA LEU A 69 -1.60 -17.45 25.14
C LEU A 69 -0.14 -17.85 25.33
N THR A 70 0.80 -16.95 25.07
CA THR A 70 2.24 -17.20 25.16
C THR A 70 2.86 -16.76 26.48
N GLN A 71 2.12 -16.01 27.31
CA GLN A 71 2.62 -15.50 28.60
C GLN A 71 2.42 -16.49 29.75
N GLU A 72 3.31 -16.41 30.73
CA GLU A 72 3.14 -17.04 32.04
C GLU A 72 2.82 -15.93 33.06
N LEU A 73 1.68 -16.04 33.75
CA LEU A 73 1.25 -15.04 34.72
C LEU A 73 1.96 -15.27 36.06
N GLU A 74 2.59 -14.22 36.56
CA GLU A 74 3.12 -14.14 37.92
C GLU A 74 1.98 -14.11 38.96
N PRO A 75 2.22 -14.56 40.21
CA PRO A 75 3.45 -15.15 40.73
C PRO A 75 3.55 -16.69 40.53
N ASP A 76 2.47 -17.34 40.09
CA ASP A 76 2.36 -18.80 40.07
C ASP A 76 2.84 -19.45 38.76
N GLY A 77 3.22 -18.64 37.75
CA GLY A 77 3.65 -19.10 36.42
C GLY A 77 2.51 -19.74 35.61
N GLY A 78 1.26 -19.35 35.85
CA GLY A 78 0.10 -19.94 35.19
C GLY A 78 -0.01 -19.51 33.73
N ASN A 79 -0.22 -20.45 32.81
CA ASN A 79 -0.47 -20.17 31.39
C ASN A 79 -1.91 -20.54 30.98
N LEU A 80 -2.54 -19.68 30.16
CA LEU A 80 -3.94 -19.81 29.73
C LEU A 80 -4.22 -21.11 28.97
N VAL A 81 -3.33 -21.49 28.06
CA VAL A 81 -3.47 -22.73 27.28
C VAL A 81 -3.41 -23.94 28.21
N ASP A 82 -2.45 -23.97 29.12
CA ASP A 82 -2.29 -25.09 30.06
C ASP A 82 -3.47 -25.22 31.03
N ASP A 83 -3.93 -24.11 31.61
CA ASP A 83 -5.10 -24.10 32.50
C ASP A 83 -6.37 -24.56 31.77
N TYR A 84 -6.58 -24.05 30.55
CA TYR A 84 -7.71 -24.44 29.71
C TYR A 84 -7.66 -25.94 29.37
N LEU A 85 -6.54 -26.44 28.87
CA LEU A 85 -6.41 -27.84 28.49
C LEU A 85 -6.53 -28.77 29.70
N LYS A 86 -6.07 -28.36 30.88
CA LYS A 86 -6.23 -29.09 32.15
C LYS A 86 -7.70 -29.20 32.57
N ARG A 87 -8.46 -28.10 32.46
CA ARG A 87 -9.85 -28.03 32.96
C ARG A 87 -10.93 -28.33 31.92
N ARG A 88 -10.62 -28.27 30.63
CA ARG A 88 -11.59 -28.39 29.52
C ARG A 88 -11.08 -29.19 28.33
N GLY A 89 -9.82 -29.62 28.31
CA GLY A 89 -9.21 -30.32 27.17
C GLY A 89 -9.84 -31.67 26.81
N TRP A 90 -10.70 -32.24 27.66
CA TRP A 90 -11.51 -33.42 27.30
C TRP A 90 -12.60 -33.12 26.26
N ASN A 91 -13.03 -31.85 26.15
CA ASN A 91 -13.97 -31.39 25.11
C ASN A 91 -13.26 -31.09 23.78
N GLU A 92 -11.93 -31.04 23.77
CA GLU A 92 -11.14 -30.66 22.60
C GLU A 92 -10.62 -31.87 21.81
N LYS A 93 -10.71 -31.77 20.49
CA LYS A 93 -10.15 -32.76 19.57
C LYS A 93 -8.62 -32.71 19.63
N ALA A 94 -7.97 -33.85 19.37
CA ALA A 94 -6.51 -33.94 19.40
C ALA A 94 -5.79 -32.88 18.51
N PRO A 95 -6.25 -32.57 17.28
CA PRO A 95 -5.63 -31.53 16.46
C PRO A 95 -5.74 -30.13 17.07
N ASN A 96 -6.87 -29.78 17.72
CA ASN A 96 -7.03 -28.49 18.38
C ASN A 96 -6.07 -28.37 19.57
N LYS A 97 -5.94 -29.43 20.37
CA LYS A 97 -5.00 -29.46 21.50
C LYS A 97 -3.55 -29.30 21.05
N ALA A 98 -3.17 -29.96 19.96
CA ALA A 98 -1.83 -29.82 19.39
C ALA A 98 -1.59 -28.39 18.90
N TYR A 99 -2.56 -27.80 18.20
CA TYR A 99 -2.48 -26.42 17.73
C TYR A 99 -2.40 -25.40 18.88
N MET A 100 -3.22 -25.54 19.92
CA MET A 100 -3.18 -24.66 21.10
C MET A 100 -1.81 -24.71 21.80
N ARG A 101 -1.22 -25.90 21.96
CA ARG A 101 0.13 -26.05 22.53
C ARG A 101 1.19 -25.44 21.62
N ALA A 102 1.13 -25.70 20.32
CA ALA A 102 2.06 -25.10 19.37
C ALA A 102 1.99 -23.58 19.42
N LEU A 103 0.78 -23.01 19.48
CA LEU A 103 0.55 -21.57 19.55
C LEU A 103 1.14 -20.93 20.83
N ARG A 104 1.00 -21.59 21.99
CA ARG A 104 1.64 -21.15 23.26
C ARG A 104 3.14 -20.88 23.10
N ASP A 105 3.83 -21.71 22.31
CA ASP A 105 5.29 -21.65 22.20
C ASP A 105 5.77 -20.66 21.13
N THR A 106 4.85 -20.10 20.32
CA THR A 106 5.19 -19.16 19.25
C THR A 106 5.54 -17.75 19.75
N VAL A 107 6.11 -16.94 18.85
CA VAL A 107 6.38 -15.52 19.05
C VAL A 107 5.93 -14.74 17.81
N MET A 108 5.50 -13.49 18.01
CA MET A 108 5.31 -12.54 16.91
C MET A 108 6.68 -12.13 16.38
N SER A 109 6.87 -12.13 15.06
CA SER A 109 8.06 -11.57 14.43
C SER A 109 7.69 -10.84 13.15
N LEU A 110 8.64 -10.10 12.58
CA LEU A 110 8.51 -9.40 11.31
C LEU A 110 9.15 -10.23 10.19
N TYR A 111 8.39 -10.49 9.14
CA TYR A 111 8.80 -11.29 8.00
C TYR A 111 8.78 -10.49 6.70
N GLU A 112 9.71 -10.79 5.81
CA GLU A 112 9.62 -10.44 4.39
C GLU A 112 9.05 -11.63 3.62
N VAL A 113 8.07 -11.34 2.76
CA VAL A 113 7.36 -12.32 1.93
C VAL A 113 8.12 -12.56 0.63
N SER A 114 8.23 -13.81 0.20
CA SER A 114 8.72 -14.18 -1.13
C SER A 114 8.05 -15.48 -1.61
N GLU A 115 8.26 -15.83 -2.89
CA GLU A 115 7.74 -17.07 -3.50
C GLU A 115 6.23 -17.26 -3.30
N VAL A 116 5.44 -16.20 -3.45
CA VAL A 116 3.99 -16.25 -3.28
C VAL A 116 3.33 -17.11 -4.36
N LEU A 117 2.59 -18.13 -3.91
CA LEU A 117 1.68 -18.93 -4.72
C LEU A 117 0.25 -18.64 -4.25
N PRO A 118 -0.54 -17.85 -5.00
CA PRO A 118 -1.87 -17.43 -4.58
C PRO A 118 -2.79 -18.59 -4.22
N GLY A 119 -3.44 -18.48 -3.04
CA GLY A 119 -4.33 -19.50 -2.50
C GLY A 119 -3.64 -20.73 -1.91
N GLN A 120 -2.30 -20.76 -1.85
CA GLN A 120 -1.55 -21.95 -1.49
C GLN A 120 -0.48 -21.71 -0.42
N SER A 121 0.52 -20.89 -0.72
CA SER A 121 1.71 -20.75 0.14
C SER A 121 2.51 -19.50 -0.15
N MET A 122 3.37 -19.14 0.80
CA MET A 122 4.42 -18.14 0.63
C MET A 122 5.64 -18.53 1.48
N THR A 123 6.82 -18.05 1.12
CA THR A 123 8.03 -18.17 1.93
C THR A 123 8.20 -16.92 2.77
N LEU A 124 8.46 -17.10 4.07
CA LEU A 124 8.63 -16.04 5.04
C LEU A 124 10.06 -16.03 5.57
N ARG A 125 10.79 -14.93 5.32
CA ARG A 125 12.12 -14.68 5.87
C ARG A 125 12.02 -13.79 7.08
N ASP A 126 12.44 -14.29 8.24
CA ASP A 126 12.45 -13.51 9.48
C ASP A 126 13.49 -12.38 9.38
N LEU A 127 13.11 -11.18 9.81
CA LEU A 127 13.95 -9.97 9.76
C LEU A 127 14.55 -9.61 11.13
N LEU A 128 14.10 -10.25 12.20
CA LEU A 128 14.54 -10.01 13.58
C LEU A 128 15.35 -11.18 14.15
N ARG A 129 15.20 -12.38 13.57
CA ARG A 129 15.95 -13.59 13.92
C ARG A 129 16.78 -14.08 12.75
N ASP A 130 17.96 -14.61 13.06
CA ASP A 130 18.82 -15.28 12.07
C ASP A 130 18.43 -16.75 11.96
N VAL A 131 17.23 -16.99 11.40
CA VAL A 131 16.67 -18.33 11.17
C VAL A 131 16.42 -18.55 9.69
N ALA A 132 16.42 -19.81 9.27
CA ALA A 132 16.14 -20.16 7.88
C ALA A 132 14.71 -19.71 7.50
N PRO A 133 14.50 -19.21 6.27
CA PRO A 133 13.15 -18.92 5.77
C PRO A 133 12.25 -20.14 5.83
N VAL A 134 10.96 -19.91 6.10
CA VAL A 134 9.96 -20.98 6.25
C VAL A 134 8.85 -20.79 5.23
N THR A 135 8.56 -21.83 4.45
CA THR A 135 7.36 -21.86 3.59
C THR A 135 6.14 -22.22 4.42
N VAL A 136 5.17 -21.32 4.46
CA VAL A 136 3.91 -21.48 5.19
C VAL A 136 2.75 -21.77 4.22
N ARG A 137 1.77 -22.53 4.70
CA ARG A 137 0.51 -22.73 3.99
C ARG A 137 -0.47 -21.67 4.40
N GLU A 138 -0.91 -20.88 3.44
CA GLU A 138 -1.82 -19.76 3.68
C GLU A 138 -2.63 -19.52 2.39
N HIS A 139 -3.95 -19.35 2.53
CA HIS A 139 -4.87 -19.25 1.39
C HIS A 139 -5.43 -17.84 1.18
N GLY A 140 -5.74 -17.11 2.26
CA GLY A 140 -6.42 -15.81 2.17
C GLY A 140 -5.45 -14.67 1.90
N ALA A 141 -4.42 -14.55 2.74
CA ALA A 141 -3.41 -13.51 2.62
C ALA A 141 -2.57 -13.64 1.33
N THR A 142 -2.32 -14.84 0.82
CA THR A 142 -1.60 -15.07 -0.46
C THR A 142 -2.38 -14.59 -1.69
N GLN A 143 -3.65 -14.21 -1.56
CA GLN A 143 -4.42 -13.58 -2.65
C GLN A 143 -4.12 -12.08 -2.78
N THR A 144 -3.57 -11.46 -1.73
CA THR A 144 -3.35 -10.01 -1.67
C THR A 144 -1.90 -9.63 -1.42
N LEU A 145 -1.15 -10.47 -0.71
CA LEU A 145 0.27 -10.26 -0.46
C LEU A 145 1.07 -10.59 -1.70
N VAL A 146 2.10 -9.79 -1.96
CA VAL A 146 3.02 -9.99 -3.07
C VAL A 146 4.46 -10.10 -2.56
N ASN A 147 5.37 -10.49 -3.45
CA ASN A 147 6.79 -10.56 -3.10
C ASN A 147 7.28 -9.22 -2.52
N TRP A 148 8.10 -9.34 -1.50
CA TRP A 148 8.75 -8.27 -0.73
C TRP A 148 7.84 -7.49 0.22
N ASP A 149 6.55 -7.86 0.33
CA ASP A 149 5.71 -7.33 1.40
C ASP A 149 6.28 -7.70 2.77
N LYS A 150 5.99 -6.85 3.76
CA LYS A 150 6.44 -7.00 5.14
C LYS A 150 5.22 -7.24 6.01
N ILE A 151 5.25 -8.34 6.76
CA ILE A 151 4.14 -8.72 7.65
C ILE A 151 4.67 -9.02 9.04
N ALA A 152 3.96 -8.61 10.07
CA ALA A 152 4.12 -9.19 11.41
C ALA A 152 3.10 -10.31 11.58
N ALA A 153 3.58 -11.48 12.01
CA ALA A 153 2.73 -12.64 12.22
C ALA A 153 3.37 -13.64 13.20
N ARG A 154 2.62 -14.67 13.60
CA ARG A 154 3.19 -15.88 14.23
C ARG A 154 3.16 -17.04 13.25
N ILE A 155 4.26 -17.78 13.19
CA ILE A 155 4.33 -19.03 12.44
C ILE A 155 4.11 -20.17 13.43
N VAL A 156 3.06 -20.96 13.20
CA VAL A 156 2.73 -22.14 14.01
C VAL A 156 3.16 -23.39 13.25
N ASP A 157 3.91 -24.27 13.91
CA ASP A 157 4.18 -25.63 13.41
C ASP A 157 3.28 -26.65 14.12
N VAL A 158 2.45 -27.34 13.34
CA VAL A 158 1.70 -28.51 13.83
C VAL A 158 2.07 -29.74 13.00
N ASN A 159 2.93 -30.59 13.56
CA ASN A 159 3.41 -31.84 12.96
C ASN A 159 4.16 -31.63 11.63
N GLY A 160 5.09 -30.68 11.59
CA GLY A 160 5.89 -30.33 10.41
C GLY A 160 5.10 -29.56 9.34
N ARG A 161 3.99 -28.93 9.73
CA ARG A 161 3.15 -28.12 8.85
C ARG A 161 3.10 -26.70 9.39
N HIS A 162 3.80 -25.82 8.69
CA HIS A 162 3.84 -24.40 9.02
C HIS A 162 2.61 -23.68 8.46
N GLY A 163 1.99 -22.86 9.29
CA GLY A 163 0.92 -21.94 8.92
C GLY A 163 1.10 -20.62 9.67
N ILE A 164 0.40 -19.59 9.20
CA ILE A 164 0.29 -18.34 9.95
C ILE A 164 -0.86 -18.48 10.96
N SER A 165 -0.67 -17.95 12.16
CA SER A 165 -1.75 -17.85 13.15
C SER A 165 -2.85 -16.88 12.69
N GLY A 166 -3.90 -16.68 13.49
CA GLY A 166 -5.04 -15.87 13.06
C GLY A 166 -4.73 -14.39 12.88
N ALA A 167 -3.66 -13.89 13.51
CA ALA A 167 -3.25 -12.50 13.49
C ALA A 167 -2.10 -12.25 12.49
N LEU A 168 -2.34 -11.38 11.50
CA LEU A 168 -1.37 -10.92 10.50
C LEU A 168 -1.52 -9.40 10.30
N LEU A 169 -0.41 -8.67 10.44
CA LEU A 169 -0.37 -7.21 10.30
C LEU A 169 0.56 -6.80 9.14
N PRO A 170 0.04 -6.23 8.03
CA PRO A 170 0.87 -5.77 6.93
C PRO A 170 1.50 -4.40 7.20
N PHE A 171 2.80 -4.27 7.01
CA PHE A 171 3.56 -3.03 7.21
C PHE A 171 3.96 -2.37 5.89
N SER A 172 4.04 -1.03 5.89
CA SER A 172 4.83 -0.35 4.85
C SER A 172 6.32 -0.67 4.99
N ALA A 173 7.10 -0.36 3.94
CA ALA A 173 8.55 -0.42 4.02
C ALA A 173 9.12 0.45 5.15
N GLU A 174 8.56 1.66 5.35
CA GLU A 174 8.99 2.56 6.42
C GLU A 174 8.61 2.04 7.81
N GLY A 175 7.38 1.57 7.99
CA GLY A 175 6.90 0.99 9.24
C GLY A 175 7.73 -0.25 9.63
N ALA A 176 7.99 -1.14 8.67
CA ALA A 176 8.87 -2.30 8.87
C ALA A 176 10.29 -1.90 9.27
N ALA A 177 10.87 -0.87 8.63
CA ALA A 177 12.19 -0.37 9.00
C ALA A 177 12.22 0.20 10.42
N ARG A 178 11.15 0.90 10.85
CA ARG A 178 11.02 1.38 12.23
C ARG A 178 10.96 0.22 13.23
N VAL A 179 10.23 -0.85 12.93
CA VAL A 179 10.16 -2.05 13.80
C VAL A 179 11.54 -2.67 13.97
N ILE A 180 12.30 -2.82 12.88
CA ILE A 180 13.67 -3.38 12.91
C ILE A 180 14.59 -2.51 13.77
N ASP A 181 14.56 -1.18 13.60
CA ASP A 181 15.37 -0.25 14.39
C ASP A 181 15.02 -0.31 15.88
N ALA A 182 13.72 -0.27 16.20
CA ALA A 182 13.26 -0.30 17.58
C ALA A 182 13.57 -1.64 18.27
N PHE A 183 13.44 -2.77 17.58
CA PHE A 183 13.81 -4.08 18.13
C PHE A 183 15.33 -4.20 18.33
N SER A 184 16.13 -3.63 17.43
CA SER A 184 17.59 -3.60 17.57
C SER A 184 18.01 -2.82 18.82
N ARG A 185 17.40 -1.65 19.07
CA ARG A 185 17.65 -0.85 20.28
C ARG A 185 17.23 -1.58 21.55
N LEU A 186 16.08 -2.24 21.55
CA LEU A 186 15.63 -3.06 22.67
C LEU A 186 16.63 -4.19 22.99
N SER A 187 17.16 -4.84 21.94
CA SER A 187 18.19 -5.86 22.11
C SER A 187 19.49 -5.29 22.68
N ASP A 188 19.92 -4.12 22.23
CA ASP A 188 21.15 -3.46 22.68
C ASP A 188 21.02 -2.96 24.14
N ASP A 189 19.91 -2.30 24.49
CA ASP A 189 19.66 -1.76 25.83
C ASP A 189 19.64 -2.85 26.91
N VAL A 190 19.03 -4.00 26.61
CA VAL A 190 18.99 -5.18 27.50
C VAL A 190 20.39 -5.79 27.66
N GLN A 191 21.20 -5.77 26.60
CA GLN A 191 22.57 -6.28 26.62
C GLN A 191 23.50 -5.39 27.46
N ASP A 192 23.29 -4.07 27.45
CA ASP A 192 24.10 -3.11 28.21
C ASP A 192 23.71 -3.02 29.70
N THR A 193 22.44 -3.26 30.03
CA THR A 193 21.93 -3.16 31.41
C THR A 193 22.15 -4.41 32.25
N ALA A 194 22.46 -5.55 31.64
CA ALA A 194 22.59 -6.80 32.36
C ALA A 194 23.86 -7.55 31.95
N GLY A 195 24.77 -7.78 32.90
CA GLY A 195 25.90 -8.73 32.76
C GLY A 195 25.45 -10.20 32.66
N LEU A 196 24.33 -10.43 31.97
CA LEU A 196 23.68 -11.69 31.69
C LEU A 196 24.25 -12.29 30.39
N PRO A 197 24.14 -13.62 30.20
CA PRO A 197 24.49 -14.27 28.93
C PRO A 197 23.69 -13.67 27.74
N PRO A 198 24.16 -13.90 26.49
CA PRO A 198 23.47 -13.40 25.29
C PRO A 198 21.97 -13.71 25.33
N LEU A 199 21.15 -12.67 25.15
CA LEU A 199 19.71 -12.75 25.35
C LEU A 199 19.07 -13.83 24.46
N ASP A 200 18.13 -14.57 25.02
CA ASP A 200 17.20 -15.37 24.22
C ASP A 200 16.30 -14.42 23.42
N ARG A 201 16.60 -14.26 22.12
CA ARG A 201 15.82 -13.41 21.21
C ARG A 201 14.35 -13.77 21.19
N ASP A 202 14.01 -15.05 21.35
CA ASP A 202 12.61 -15.47 21.38
C ASP A 202 11.92 -14.98 22.67
N ALA A 203 12.61 -14.92 23.81
CA ALA A 203 12.07 -14.32 25.02
C ALA A 203 11.80 -12.82 24.85
N LEU A 204 12.71 -12.08 24.18
CA LEU A 204 12.49 -10.66 23.88
C LEU A 204 11.29 -10.47 22.95
N LEU A 205 11.17 -11.26 21.88
CA LEU A 205 10.02 -11.19 20.97
C LEU A 205 8.71 -11.52 21.68
N ARG A 206 8.71 -12.51 22.59
CA ARG A 206 7.55 -12.87 23.41
C ARG A 206 7.10 -11.72 24.32
N ALA A 207 8.04 -10.95 24.86
CA ALA A 207 7.73 -9.75 25.64
C ALA A 207 7.35 -8.53 24.78
N SER A 208 7.66 -8.56 23.48
CA SER A 208 7.49 -7.42 22.56
C SER A 208 6.25 -7.50 21.68
N GLY A 209 5.36 -8.47 21.87
CA GLY A 209 4.12 -8.62 21.09
C GLY A 209 3.32 -7.32 20.89
N PRO A 210 2.99 -6.58 21.96
CA PRO A 210 2.27 -5.30 21.87
C PRO A 210 2.98 -4.23 21.04
N MET A 211 4.31 -4.24 20.98
CA MET A 211 5.09 -3.29 20.19
C MET A 211 4.75 -3.38 18.70
N PHE A 212 4.58 -4.59 18.15
CA PHE A 212 4.22 -4.77 16.74
C PHE A 212 2.88 -4.11 16.43
N THR A 213 1.86 -4.32 17.28
CA THR A 213 0.55 -3.71 17.07
C THR A 213 0.61 -2.18 17.18
N ASN A 214 1.28 -1.64 18.19
CA ASN A 214 1.38 -0.19 18.36
C ASN A 214 2.10 0.49 17.19
N MET A 215 3.20 -0.09 16.71
CA MET A 215 3.92 0.45 15.56
C MET A 215 3.14 0.30 14.25
N TRP A 216 2.38 -0.78 14.11
CA TRP A 216 1.49 -1.00 12.98
C TRP A 216 0.35 0.05 12.94
N LEU A 217 -0.28 0.31 14.08
CA LEU A 217 -1.31 1.34 14.24
C LEU A 217 -0.78 2.71 13.80
N LEU A 218 0.42 3.09 14.27
CA LEU A 218 1.05 4.35 13.88
C LEU A 218 1.44 4.41 12.39
N ASP A 219 1.86 3.28 11.78
CA ASP A 219 2.10 3.19 10.34
C ASP A 219 0.81 3.40 9.53
N CYS A 220 -0.29 2.78 9.96
CA CYS A 220 -1.60 2.94 9.34
C CYS A 220 -2.15 4.37 9.49
N LEU A 221 -2.13 4.92 10.71
CA LEU A 221 -2.59 6.27 10.98
C LEU A 221 -1.75 7.31 10.25
N GLY A 222 -0.42 7.12 10.20
CA GLY A 222 0.47 7.99 9.43
C GLY A 222 0.09 8.10 7.95
N LYS A 223 -0.44 7.03 7.34
CA LYS A 223 -0.94 7.04 5.95
C LYS A 223 -2.36 7.61 5.82
N ALA A 224 -3.17 7.48 6.86
CA ALA A 224 -4.57 7.90 6.84
C ALA A 224 -4.76 9.40 7.16
N MET A 225 -3.76 10.04 7.77
CA MET A 225 -3.81 11.46 8.12
C MET A 225 -3.77 12.35 6.86
N PRO A 226 -4.66 13.35 6.73
CA PRO A 226 -4.61 14.34 5.65
C PRO A 226 -3.25 15.05 5.59
N GLY A 227 -2.61 15.07 4.41
CA GLY A 227 -1.27 15.66 4.20
C GLY A 227 -0.10 14.68 4.25
N SER A 228 -0.35 13.39 4.45
CA SER A 228 0.65 12.31 4.32
C SER A 228 0.94 11.93 2.87
N THR A 229 0.05 12.27 1.95
CA THR A 229 0.31 12.40 0.51
C THR A 229 0.71 13.85 0.20
N PRO A 230 1.71 14.10 -0.66
CA PRO A 230 2.07 15.47 -1.04
C PRO A 230 0.84 16.23 -1.55
N ASP A 231 0.62 17.46 -1.06
CA ASP A 231 -0.40 18.34 -1.62
C ASP A 231 -0.10 18.52 -3.11
N MET A 232 -1.02 18.10 -3.98
CA MET A 232 -0.84 18.25 -5.41
C MET A 232 -1.25 19.64 -5.87
N ILE A 233 -0.39 20.30 -6.63
CA ILE A 233 -0.67 21.58 -7.29
C ILE A 233 -0.62 21.43 -8.80
N ASN A 234 -1.42 22.18 -9.55
CA ASN A 234 -1.33 22.20 -11.01
C ASN A 234 -0.11 23.01 -11.50
N ALA A 235 0.07 23.10 -12.82
CA ALA A 235 1.16 23.87 -13.46
C ALA A 235 1.14 25.38 -13.14
N ASP A 236 0.01 25.93 -12.70
CA ASP A 236 -0.16 27.33 -12.31
C ASP A 236 0.09 27.57 -10.80
N GLY A 237 0.26 26.50 -10.02
CA GLY A 237 0.46 26.56 -8.57
C GLY A 237 -0.84 26.51 -7.75
N ASP A 238 -1.99 26.28 -8.39
CA ASP A 238 -3.28 26.13 -7.72
C ASP A 238 -3.44 24.72 -7.13
N ASP A 239 -4.24 24.59 -6.06
CA ASP A 239 -4.60 23.28 -5.49
C ASP A 239 -5.37 22.43 -6.52
N LEU A 240 -5.01 21.14 -6.60
CA LEU A 240 -5.54 20.22 -7.60
C LEU A 240 -6.98 19.79 -7.27
N VAL A 241 -7.94 20.36 -7.99
CA VAL A 241 -9.36 19.99 -7.93
C VAL A 241 -9.89 19.90 -9.35
N PHE A 242 -10.43 18.76 -9.73
CA PHE A 242 -10.88 18.51 -11.10
C PHE A 242 -12.31 19.02 -11.28
N HIS A 243 -12.49 19.87 -12.29
CA HIS A 243 -13.79 20.38 -12.71
C HIS A 243 -14.12 19.83 -14.08
N ARG A 244 -15.25 19.15 -14.18
CA ARG A 244 -15.86 18.72 -15.43
C ARG A 244 -17.04 19.61 -15.76
N ILE A 245 -16.85 20.49 -16.75
CA ILE A 245 -17.82 21.49 -17.15
C ILE A 245 -18.57 20.97 -18.38
N ILE A 246 -19.87 20.79 -18.26
CA ILE A 246 -20.72 20.24 -19.32
C ILE A 246 -21.58 21.36 -19.88
N PHE A 247 -21.35 21.71 -21.14
CA PHE A 247 -22.16 22.63 -21.93
C PHE A 247 -23.14 21.84 -22.83
N PRO A 248 -24.44 21.85 -22.54
CA PRO A 248 -25.42 21.29 -23.46
C PRO A 248 -25.47 22.10 -24.75
N LEU A 249 -25.49 21.45 -25.91
CA LEU A 249 -25.72 22.15 -27.18
C LEU A 249 -27.14 22.71 -27.22
N ALA A 250 -27.29 23.96 -27.65
CA ALA A 250 -28.59 24.60 -27.77
C ALA A 250 -29.51 23.85 -28.77
N LYS A 251 -30.82 24.03 -28.62
CA LYS A 251 -31.82 23.34 -29.45
C LYS A 251 -31.61 23.68 -30.94
N GLY A 252 -31.50 22.66 -31.78
CA GLY A 252 -31.28 22.82 -33.22
C GLY A 252 -29.81 22.98 -33.64
N VAL A 253 -28.87 23.13 -32.70
CA VAL A 253 -27.43 23.16 -32.99
C VAL A 253 -26.93 21.76 -33.32
N ILE A 254 -26.14 21.69 -34.40
CA ILE A 254 -25.53 20.46 -34.93
C ILE A 254 -24.09 20.37 -34.45
N GLY A 255 -23.67 19.22 -33.90
CA GLY A 255 -22.30 19.04 -33.36
C GLY A 255 -21.19 19.42 -34.34
N LYS A 256 -21.32 19.04 -35.63
CA LYS A 256 -20.36 19.41 -36.68
C LYS A 256 -20.13 20.91 -36.84
N SER A 257 -21.15 21.76 -36.61
CA SER A 257 -20.96 23.21 -36.68
C SER A 257 -20.20 23.76 -35.46
N VAL A 258 -20.29 23.09 -34.32
CA VAL A 258 -19.55 23.42 -33.10
C VAL A 258 -18.09 22.97 -33.25
N ALA A 259 -17.84 21.74 -33.70
CA ALA A 259 -16.51 21.23 -33.99
C ALA A 259 -15.73 22.17 -34.93
N ARG A 260 -16.33 22.58 -36.06
CA ARG A 260 -15.70 23.55 -36.99
C ARG A 260 -15.34 24.89 -36.34
N ARG A 261 -16.09 25.34 -35.32
CA ARG A 261 -15.76 26.56 -34.59
C ARG A 261 -14.63 26.34 -33.59
N LEU A 262 -14.55 25.16 -32.98
CA LEU A 262 -13.44 24.77 -32.09
C LEU A 262 -12.15 24.60 -32.89
N ASP A 263 -12.20 23.99 -34.09
CA ASP A 263 -11.06 23.90 -35.00
C ASP A 263 -10.49 25.26 -35.42
N ALA A 264 -11.35 26.30 -35.44
CA ALA A 264 -10.95 27.66 -35.78
C ALA A 264 -10.41 28.45 -34.57
N ALA A 265 -10.43 27.88 -33.36
CA ALA A 265 -9.97 28.55 -32.15
C ALA A 265 -8.43 28.51 -32.08
N PRO A 266 -7.73 29.66 -32.03
CA PRO A 266 -6.27 29.69 -32.06
C PRO A 266 -5.59 29.17 -30.78
N TRP A 267 -6.37 28.89 -29.73
CA TRP A 267 -5.93 28.38 -28.44
C TRP A 267 -6.27 26.89 -28.23
N LEU A 268 -6.89 26.25 -29.22
CA LEU A 268 -7.15 24.82 -29.24
C LEU A 268 -6.26 24.14 -30.27
N GLU A 269 -5.69 23.01 -29.89
CA GLU A 269 -5.02 22.08 -30.78
C GLU A 269 -5.90 20.84 -30.96
N PRO A 270 -6.40 20.55 -32.17
CA PRO A 270 -7.19 19.35 -32.44
C PRO A 270 -6.35 18.09 -32.24
N ALA A 271 -6.85 17.15 -31.42
CA ALA A 271 -6.26 15.81 -31.31
C ALA A 271 -7.10 14.77 -32.09
N SER A 272 -8.41 15.01 -32.26
CA SER A 272 -9.31 14.21 -33.08
C SER A 272 -10.49 15.05 -33.59
N ASP A 273 -11.41 14.44 -34.35
CA ASP A 273 -12.63 15.07 -34.85
C ASP A 273 -13.60 15.54 -33.74
N SER A 274 -13.40 15.08 -32.50
CA SER A 274 -14.24 15.39 -31.35
C SER A 274 -13.46 15.77 -30.09
N PHE A 275 -12.13 15.90 -30.16
CA PHE A 275 -11.29 16.19 -28.99
C PHE A 275 -10.21 17.23 -29.31
N TRP A 276 -10.06 18.20 -28.43
CA TRP A 276 -9.09 19.30 -28.54
C TRP A 276 -8.35 19.49 -27.23
N ASN A 277 -7.04 19.74 -27.32
CA ASN A 277 -6.21 20.18 -26.21
C ASN A 277 -6.20 21.71 -26.17
N TRP A 278 -6.63 22.31 -25.07
CA TRP A 278 -6.43 23.74 -24.84
C TRP A 278 -5.04 23.96 -24.25
N LEU A 279 -4.17 24.63 -24.98
CA LEU A 279 -2.79 24.88 -24.55
C LEU A 279 -2.70 26.10 -23.62
N ALA A 280 -1.88 26.00 -22.59
CA ALA A 280 -1.56 27.14 -21.73
C ALA A 280 -0.56 28.06 -22.44
N PRO A 281 -0.64 29.40 -22.26
CA PRO A 281 0.36 30.32 -22.77
C PRO A 281 1.73 30.00 -22.17
N VAL A 282 2.75 29.79 -23.01
CA VAL A 282 4.13 29.51 -22.55
C VAL A 282 4.67 30.71 -21.76
N LYS A 283 4.67 30.62 -20.42
CA LYS A 283 5.34 31.59 -19.55
C LYS A 283 6.86 31.43 -19.69
N LYS A 284 7.49 32.23 -20.53
CA LYS A 284 8.96 32.32 -20.60
C LYS A 284 9.52 32.73 -19.23
N GLY A 285 10.18 31.81 -18.54
CA GLY A 285 11.01 32.09 -17.36
C GLY A 285 10.40 31.78 -15.98
N GLY A 286 9.24 31.14 -15.90
CA GLY A 286 8.70 30.68 -14.61
C GLY A 286 9.41 29.41 -14.14
N LYS A 287 10.26 29.49 -13.11
CA LYS A 287 10.67 28.29 -12.37
C LYS A 287 9.41 27.57 -11.89
N SER A 288 9.32 26.25 -12.08
CA SER A 288 8.34 25.42 -11.37
C SER A 288 8.43 25.77 -9.89
N GLN A 289 7.39 26.41 -9.35
CA GLN A 289 7.35 26.75 -7.94
C GLN A 289 7.06 25.47 -7.18
N SER A 290 8.08 24.64 -6.97
CA SER A 290 8.04 23.64 -5.91
C SER A 290 8.06 24.40 -4.58
N SER A 291 6.88 24.75 -4.05
CA SER A 291 6.77 25.07 -2.63
C SER A 291 7.11 23.81 -1.84
N LYS A 292 7.97 23.91 -0.83
CA LYS A 292 8.35 22.77 0.04
C LYS A 292 7.09 21.99 0.45
N GLY A 293 7.02 20.71 0.06
CA GLY A 293 5.94 19.80 0.44
C GLY A 293 4.81 19.62 -0.58
N LYS A 294 4.75 20.39 -1.67
CA LYS A 294 3.73 20.24 -2.73
C LYS A 294 4.31 19.63 -4.01
N GLN A 295 3.61 18.68 -4.62
CA GLN A 295 4.01 18.00 -5.86
C GLN A 295 3.21 18.52 -7.05
N ALA A 296 3.87 18.83 -8.16
CA ALA A 296 3.19 19.39 -9.34
C ALA A 296 2.56 18.28 -10.21
N PHE A 297 1.26 18.40 -10.52
CA PHE A 297 0.53 17.63 -11.52
C PHE A 297 0.44 18.45 -12.81
N VAL A 298 1.25 18.09 -13.82
CA VAL A 298 1.35 18.83 -15.08
C VAL A 298 1.10 17.88 -16.24
N THR A 299 -0.01 18.09 -16.95
CA THR A 299 -0.26 17.46 -18.26
C THR A 299 0.42 18.29 -19.34
N THR A 300 1.25 17.66 -20.17
CA THR A 300 1.96 18.32 -21.28
C THR A 300 1.70 17.60 -22.60
N MET A 301 1.71 18.33 -23.71
CA MET A 301 1.83 17.77 -25.05
C MET A 301 3.20 17.10 -25.25
N GLU A 302 3.39 16.34 -26.33
CA GLU A 302 4.66 15.67 -26.66
C GLU A 302 5.85 16.65 -26.77
N ASP A 303 5.59 17.90 -27.17
CA ASP A 303 6.59 18.97 -27.26
C ASP A 303 6.89 19.66 -25.92
N GLY A 304 6.25 19.20 -24.83
CA GLY A 304 6.38 19.74 -23.48
C GLY A 304 5.48 20.95 -23.20
N THR A 305 4.61 21.36 -24.13
CA THR A 305 3.67 22.47 -23.91
C THR A 305 2.63 22.08 -22.86
N PRO A 306 2.45 22.85 -21.76
CA PRO A 306 1.45 22.52 -20.76
C PRO A 306 0.02 22.63 -21.29
N VAL A 307 -0.80 21.64 -20.96
CA VAL A 307 -2.23 21.63 -21.27
C VAL A 307 -2.99 22.37 -20.17
N PHE A 308 -3.80 23.34 -20.59
CA PHE A 308 -4.70 24.11 -19.73
C PHE A 308 -5.99 23.34 -19.43
N ALA A 309 -6.62 22.80 -20.47
CA ALA A 309 -7.88 22.04 -20.39
C ALA A 309 -7.97 21.00 -21.51
N ASN A 310 -8.75 19.95 -21.28
CA ASN A 310 -9.21 19.04 -22.33
C ASN A 310 -10.63 19.42 -22.75
N VAL A 311 -10.91 19.39 -24.04
CA VAL A 311 -12.21 19.77 -24.60
C VAL A 311 -12.72 18.65 -25.49
N GLU A 312 -13.88 18.10 -25.17
CA GLU A 312 -14.46 16.97 -25.90
C GLU A 312 -15.91 17.26 -26.31
N LEU A 313 -16.26 16.97 -27.57
CA LEU A 313 -17.62 17.05 -28.07
C LEU A 313 -18.22 15.65 -28.18
N THR A 314 -19.04 15.27 -27.20
CA THR A 314 -19.70 13.96 -27.17
C THR A 314 -21.23 14.09 -27.21
N GLY A 315 -21.84 13.47 -28.23
CA GLY A 315 -23.28 13.53 -28.48
C GLY A 315 -23.80 14.97 -28.61
N ARG A 316 -24.59 15.42 -27.61
CA ARG A 316 -25.16 16.79 -27.55
C ARG A 316 -24.54 17.64 -26.43
N LYS A 317 -23.33 17.32 -26.01
CA LYS A 317 -22.63 17.99 -24.91
C LYS A 317 -21.20 18.32 -25.34
N LEU A 318 -20.77 19.53 -25.05
CA LEU A 318 -19.36 19.90 -25.05
C LEU A 318 -18.88 19.81 -23.60
N ILE A 319 -17.83 19.05 -23.36
CA ILE A 319 -17.26 18.81 -22.04
C ILE A 319 -15.90 19.48 -22.00
N VAL A 320 -15.64 20.23 -20.93
CA VAL A 320 -14.34 20.86 -20.67
C VAL A 320 -13.84 20.41 -19.32
N GLU A 321 -12.67 19.80 -19.29
CA GLU A 321 -12.04 19.28 -18.08
C GLU A 321 -10.81 20.10 -17.73
N VAL A 322 -10.79 20.59 -16.49
CA VAL A 322 -9.69 21.39 -15.92
C VAL A 322 -9.40 20.92 -14.51
N ASN A 323 -8.25 21.32 -13.98
CA ASN A 323 -7.72 20.81 -12.71
C ASN A 323 -7.55 21.90 -11.62
N SER A 324 -8.22 23.05 -11.77
CA SER A 324 -8.44 24.02 -10.68
C SER A 324 -9.72 24.83 -10.87
N ALA A 325 -10.24 25.41 -9.79
CA ALA A 325 -11.42 26.28 -9.82
C ALA A 325 -11.19 27.55 -10.66
N ALA A 326 -9.99 28.14 -10.57
CA ALA A 326 -9.62 29.30 -11.36
C ALA A 326 -9.64 28.99 -12.87
N ARG A 327 -9.10 27.83 -13.28
CA ARG A 327 -9.19 27.37 -14.66
C ARG A 327 -10.64 27.09 -15.09
N ALA A 328 -11.50 26.64 -14.18
CA ALA A 328 -12.90 26.38 -14.48
C ALA A 328 -13.69 27.65 -14.78
N GLU A 329 -13.49 28.71 -14.00
CA GLU A 329 -14.09 30.02 -14.27
C GLU A 329 -13.63 30.59 -15.62
N GLN A 330 -12.32 30.53 -15.89
CA GLN A 330 -11.74 30.95 -17.16
C GLN A 330 -12.29 30.16 -18.35
N ALA A 331 -12.39 28.84 -18.21
CA ALA A 331 -12.96 27.97 -19.23
C ALA A 331 -14.44 28.29 -19.51
N ILE A 332 -15.22 28.60 -18.47
CA ILE A 332 -16.63 28.98 -18.63
C ILE A 332 -16.79 30.27 -19.43
N ILE A 333 -15.98 31.28 -19.11
CA ILE A 333 -15.99 32.57 -19.80
C ILE A 333 -15.59 32.38 -21.26
N GLN A 334 -14.43 31.75 -21.50
CA GLN A 334 -13.87 31.59 -22.83
C GLN A 334 -14.80 30.81 -23.77
N MET A 335 -15.41 29.72 -23.29
CA MET A 335 -16.31 28.89 -24.10
C MET A 335 -17.62 29.62 -24.43
N ARG A 336 -18.18 30.37 -23.47
CA ARG A 336 -19.38 31.17 -23.72
C ARG A 336 -19.11 32.30 -24.71
N GLU A 337 -17.98 32.98 -24.60
CA GLU A 337 -17.59 34.02 -25.54
C GLU A 337 -17.34 33.45 -26.94
N TRP A 338 -16.63 32.33 -27.03
CA TRP A 338 -16.27 31.74 -28.32
C TRP A 338 -17.45 31.09 -29.05
N LEU A 339 -18.34 30.39 -28.32
CA LEU A 339 -19.44 29.62 -28.91
C LEU A 339 -20.79 30.34 -28.86
N GLY A 340 -20.96 31.34 -28.00
CA GLY A 340 -22.19 32.12 -27.87
C GLY A 340 -23.43 31.22 -27.72
N ASP A 341 -24.49 31.53 -28.47
CA ASP A 341 -25.79 30.84 -28.43
C ASP A 341 -25.75 29.37 -28.90
N SER A 342 -24.59 28.84 -29.31
CA SER A 342 -24.45 27.43 -29.68
C SER A 342 -24.49 26.49 -28.47
N VAL A 343 -24.19 27.00 -27.28
CA VAL A 343 -24.17 26.26 -26.02
C VAL A 343 -25.12 26.89 -25.01
N SER A 344 -25.75 26.05 -24.19
CA SER A 344 -26.61 26.47 -23.08
C SER A 344 -25.79 26.69 -21.81
N ALA A 345 -26.47 27.09 -20.71
CA ALA A 345 -25.83 27.22 -19.41
C ALA A 345 -25.08 25.92 -19.03
N PRO A 346 -23.81 26.01 -18.61
CA PRO A 346 -23.02 24.87 -18.21
C PRO A 346 -23.45 24.34 -16.86
N MET A 347 -23.20 23.06 -16.66
CA MET A 347 -23.19 22.40 -15.35
C MET A 347 -21.76 22.03 -15.00
N THR A 348 -21.34 22.30 -13.77
CA THR A 348 -19.99 21.96 -13.31
C THR A 348 -20.07 20.87 -12.25
N GLU A 349 -19.36 19.78 -12.51
CA GLU A 349 -19.11 18.73 -11.54
C GLU A 349 -17.70 18.93 -10.97
N ILE A 350 -17.57 18.90 -9.64
CA ILE A 350 -16.31 19.13 -8.93
C ILE A 350 -15.92 17.82 -8.26
N ARG A 351 -14.70 17.34 -8.50
CA ARG A 351 -14.16 16.11 -7.93
C ARG A 351 -12.77 16.35 -7.38
N THR A 352 -12.46 15.76 -6.23
CA THR A 352 -11.10 15.77 -5.69
C THR A 352 -10.26 14.67 -6.34
N LEU A 353 -8.93 14.78 -6.26
CA LEU A 353 -8.02 13.73 -6.71
C LEU A 353 -8.32 12.39 -6.02
N ALA A 354 -8.59 12.41 -4.71
CA ALA A 354 -8.95 11.22 -3.94
C ALA A 354 -10.25 10.56 -4.43
N GLN A 355 -11.25 11.36 -4.83
CA GLN A 355 -12.50 10.84 -5.38
C GLN A 355 -12.31 10.25 -6.79
N ILE A 356 -11.45 10.85 -7.62
CA ILE A 356 -11.13 10.29 -8.95
C ILE A 356 -10.36 8.98 -8.79
N MET A 357 -9.36 8.93 -7.92
CA MET A 357 -8.61 7.68 -7.66
C MET A 357 -9.51 6.59 -7.08
N ALA A 358 -10.47 6.94 -6.22
CA ALA A 358 -11.45 5.99 -5.68
C ALA A 358 -12.46 5.51 -6.74
N ASP A 359 -12.91 6.40 -7.64
CA ASP A 359 -13.81 6.06 -8.75
C ASP A 359 -13.10 5.23 -9.83
N ASP A 360 -11.82 5.50 -10.15
CA ASP A 360 -11.00 4.71 -11.09
C ASP A 360 -10.70 3.32 -10.51
N ALA A 361 -10.44 3.22 -9.20
CA ALA A 361 -10.34 1.93 -8.53
C ALA A 361 -11.67 1.14 -8.55
N ALA A 362 -12.82 1.83 -8.55
CA ALA A 362 -14.15 1.24 -8.68
C ALA A 362 -14.61 1.01 -10.14
N ARG A 363 -13.99 1.71 -11.09
CA ARG A 363 -14.16 1.59 -12.53
C ARG A 363 -12.85 1.12 -13.14
N ALA A 364 -12.57 -0.17 -13.00
CA ALA A 364 -11.62 -0.83 -13.91
C ALA A 364 -11.97 -0.41 -15.36
N PRO A 365 -11.00 0.04 -16.18
CA PRO A 365 -11.30 0.65 -17.46
C PRO A 365 -12.06 -0.33 -18.36
N GLN A 366 -13.21 0.11 -18.89
CA GLN A 366 -13.56 -0.25 -20.25
C GLN A 366 -12.76 0.70 -21.13
N ASP A 367 -11.50 0.33 -21.40
CA ASP A 367 -10.64 1.09 -22.30
C ASP A 367 -11.31 1.19 -23.68
N GLU A 368 -11.19 2.37 -24.29
CA GLU A 368 -11.21 2.45 -25.74
C GLU A 368 -10.13 1.49 -26.23
N THR A 369 -10.55 0.39 -26.83
CA THR A 369 -9.63 -0.62 -27.34
C THR A 369 -8.76 0.01 -28.41
N LEU A 370 -7.52 0.39 -28.05
CA LEU A 370 -6.43 0.35 -29.01
C LEU A 370 -6.47 -1.05 -29.62
N ASP A 371 -6.54 -1.15 -30.95
CA ASP A 371 -6.65 -2.42 -31.68
C ASP A 371 -5.28 -3.14 -31.71
N ILE A 372 -4.62 -3.18 -30.55
CA ILE A 372 -3.36 -3.85 -30.31
C ILE A 372 -3.69 -5.10 -29.50
N PRO A 373 -3.40 -6.30 -30.01
CA PRO A 373 -3.58 -7.53 -29.26
C PRO A 373 -2.88 -7.45 -27.89
N PRO A 374 -3.48 -7.95 -26.80
CA PRO A 374 -2.92 -7.83 -25.44
C PRO A 374 -1.46 -8.31 -25.33
N HIS A 375 -1.09 -9.36 -26.04
CA HIS A 375 0.28 -9.89 -26.07
C HIS A 375 1.27 -8.96 -26.79
N GLU A 376 0.83 -8.19 -27.78
CA GLU A 376 1.68 -7.20 -28.44
C GLU A 376 1.86 -5.97 -27.56
N MET A 377 0.79 -5.53 -26.87
CA MET A 377 0.86 -4.46 -25.88
C MET A 377 1.81 -4.82 -24.74
N GLU A 378 1.70 -6.05 -24.21
CA GLU A 378 2.60 -6.56 -23.18
C GLU A 378 4.07 -6.52 -23.64
N ARG A 379 4.35 -7.07 -24.83
CA ARG A 379 5.69 -7.04 -25.40
C ARG A 379 6.23 -5.62 -25.58
N ILE A 380 5.42 -4.68 -26.08
CA ILE A 380 5.83 -3.29 -26.28
C ILE A 380 6.17 -2.62 -24.95
N VAL A 381 5.33 -2.80 -23.93
CA VAL A 381 5.55 -2.27 -22.59
C VAL A 381 6.81 -2.89 -21.98
N HIS A 382 6.99 -4.21 -22.05
CA HIS A 382 8.18 -4.89 -21.53
C HIS A 382 9.47 -4.45 -22.25
N ASP A 383 9.45 -4.28 -23.58
CA ASP A 383 10.58 -3.75 -24.34
C ASP A 383 10.92 -2.31 -23.94
N MET A 384 9.90 -1.49 -23.69
CA MET A 384 10.06 -0.11 -23.21
C MET A 384 10.68 -0.10 -21.80
N LEU A 385 10.14 -0.89 -20.87
CA LEU A 385 10.63 -1.01 -19.50
C LEU A 385 12.06 -1.53 -19.46
N THR A 386 12.39 -2.52 -20.28
CA THR A 386 13.76 -3.05 -20.40
C THR A 386 14.73 -1.94 -20.78
N ARG A 387 14.39 -1.11 -21.77
CA ARG A 387 15.23 0.03 -22.17
C ARG A 387 15.36 1.07 -21.06
N GLU A 388 14.26 1.43 -20.41
CA GLU A 388 14.25 2.44 -19.35
C GLU A 388 15.01 1.99 -18.11
N TYR A 389 14.80 0.76 -17.65
CA TYR A 389 15.53 0.22 -16.51
C TYR A 389 17.01 -0.01 -16.83
N THR A 390 17.35 -0.40 -18.07
CA THR A 390 18.76 -0.49 -18.49
C THR A 390 19.47 0.85 -18.34
N LYS A 391 18.84 1.92 -18.79
CA LYS A 391 19.33 3.29 -18.62
C LYS A 391 19.40 3.69 -17.14
N THR A 392 18.38 3.36 -16.36
CA THR A 392 18.31 3.65 -14.91
C THR A 392 19.49 3.03 -14.15
N LEU A 393 20.01 1.86 -14.55
CA LEU A 393 21.18 1.24 -13.91
C LEU A 393 22.47 2.08 -14.01
N ASP A 394 22.55 2.95 -15.02
CA ASP A 394 23.67 3.84 -15.30
C ASP A 394 23.42 5.28 -14.85
N GLU A 395 22.22 5.60 -14.37
CA GLU A 395 21.82 6.94 -13.92
C GLU A 395 21.77 7.08 -12.38
N PRO A 396 22.06 8.28 -11.84
CA PRO A 396 21.92 8.54 -10.41
C PRO A 396 20.47 8.40 -9.93
N ALA A 397 20.18 7.41 -9.08
CA ALA A 397 18.86 7.24 -8.50
C ALA A 397 18.76 8.02 -7.16
N PRO A 398 17.74 8.87 -6.95
CA PRO A 398 17.54 9.58 -5.68
C PRO A 398 17.44 8.64 -4.47
N ALA A 399 16.72 7.52 -4.61
CA ALA A 399 16.59 6.48 -3.56
C ALA A 399 17.93 5.86 -3.14
N LEU A 400 18.97 5.98 -3.99
CA LEU A 400 20.31 5.47 -3.75
C LEU A 400 21.30 6.58 -3.35
N GLY A 401 20.79 7.74 -2.91
CA GLY A 401 21.60 8.90 -2.54
C GLY A 401 22.30 9.54 -3.73
N HIS A 402 21.60 9.61 -4.88
CA HIS A 402 22.12 10.13 -6.14
C HIS A 402 23.39 9.41 -6.63
N LYS A 403 23.45 8.10 -6.42
CA LYS A 403 24.48 7.22 -6.98
C LYS A 403 23.85 6.24 -7.95
N THR A 404 24.64 5.74 -8.89
CA THR A 404 24.16 4.76 -9.87
C THR A 404 24.08 3.36 -9.25
N PRO A 405 23.06 2.54 -9.60
CA PRO A 405 22.96 1.16 -9.14
C PRO A 405 24.23 0.34 -9.42
N ARG A 406 24.79 0.43 -10.65
CA ARG A 406 26.03 -0.28 -11.02
C ARG A 406 27.22 0.12 -10.16
N ALA A 407 27.36 1.39 -9.79
CA ALA A 407 28.47 1.84 -8.95
C ALA A 407 28.34 1.31 -7.52
N LEU A 408 27.13 1.34 -6.95
CA LEU A 408 26.89 0.86 -5.59
C LEU A 408 27.04 -0.65 -5.45
N ALA A 409 26.58 -1.42 -6.44
CA ALA A 409 26.66 -2.88 -6.45
C ALA A 409 28.11 -3.43 -6.34
N ARG A 410 29.12 -2.60 -6.62
CA ARG A 410 30.54 -2.96 -6.47
C ARG A 410 31.05 -2.94 -5.03
N THR A 411 30.28 -2.43 -4.07
CA THR A 411 30.70 -2.29 -2.67
C THR A 411 29.85 -3.17 -1.77
N LYS A 412 30.44 -3.76 -0.72
CA LYS A 412 29.71 -4.64 0.21
C LYS A 412 28.46 -3.96 0.80
N ALA A 413 28.59 -2.70 1.25
CA ALA A 413 27.47 -1.94 1.80
C ALA A 413 26.47 -1.47 0.73
N GLY A 414 26.94 -1.17 -0.49
CA GLY A 414 26.07 -0.73 -1.58
C GLY A 414 25.25 -1.86 -2.18
N ARG A 415 25.74 -3.11 -2.18
CA ARG A 415 24.99 -4.30 -2.63
C ARG A 415 23.65 -4.43 -1.92
N THR A 416 23.63 -4.32 -0.58
CA THR A 416 22.39 -4.38 0.20
C THR A 416 21.43 -3.25 -0.19
N LYS A 417 21.91 -2.01 -0.30
CA LYS A 417 21.07 -0.86 -0.70
C LYS A 417 20.46 -1.02 -2.09
N VAL A 418 21.23 -1.57 -3.03
CA VAL A 418 20.74 -1.83 -4.39
C VAL A 418 19.74 -2.98 -4.39
N ALA A 419 19.96 -4.02 -3.60
CA ALA A 419 19.00 -5.11 -3.42
C ALA A 419 17.67 -4.61 -2.84
N ASP A 420 17.70 -3.77 -1.81
CA ASP A 420 16.49 -3.17 -1.22
C ASP A 420 15.74 -2.29 -2.24
N TRP A 421 16.48 -1.54 -3.06
CA TRP A 421 15.91 -0.74 -4.14
C TRP A 421 15.26 -1.59 -5.24
N LEU A 422 15.88 -2.71 -5.63
CA LEU A 422 15.27 -3.65 -6.58
C LEU A 422 14.01 -4.30 -6.01
N LYS A 423 14.02 -4.71 -4.73
CA LYS A 423 12.84 -5.23 -4.03
C LYS A 423 11.71 -4.20 -3.99
N TYR A 424 12.03 -2.92 -3.75
CA TYR A 424 11.05 -1.84 -3.77
C TYR A 424 10.39 -1.69 -5.15
N ILE A 425 11.16 -1.74 -6.23
CA ILE A 425 10.62 -1.66 -7.60
C ILE A 425 9.75 -2.89 -7.91
N GLU A 426 10.26 -4.09 -7.65
CA GLU A 426 9.50 -5.34 -7.87
C GLU A 426 8.19 -5.36 -7.07
N ASN A 427 8.22 -4.89 -5.82
CA ASN A 427 7.03 -4.82 -4.95
C ASN A 427 5.98 -3.84 -5.51
N GLY A 428 6.43 -2.69 -6.01
CA GLY A 428 5.54 -1.70 -6.62
C GLY A 428 4.87 -2.24 -7.87
N ALA A 429 5.64 -2.88 -8.77
CA ALA A 429 5.10 -3.49 -9.98
C ALA A 429 4.14 -4.64 -9.66
N ALA A 430 4.48 -5.51 -8.70
CA ALA A 430 3.63 -6.65 -8.33
C ALA A 430 2.28 -6.24 -7.72
N LYS A 431 2.12 -4.99 -7.27
CA LYS A 431 0.87 -4.43 -6.75
C LYS A 431 -0.06 -3.88 -7.84
N SER A 432 0.43 -3.74 -9.07
CA SER A 432 -0.43 -3.47 -10.23
C SER A 432 -1.33 -4.67 -10.53
N ASP A 433 -2.45 -4.42 -11.24
CA ASP A 433 -3.34 -5.49 -11.66
C ASP A 433 -2.57 -6.54 -12.49
N ALA A 434 -2.89 -7.83 -12.33
CA ALA A 434 -2.28 -8.90 -13.13
C ALA A 434 -2.60 -8.76 -14.64
N ALA A 435 -3.64 -8.01 -14.98
CA ALA A 435 -3.95 -7.63 -16.36
C ALA A 435 -3.11 -6.45 -16.90
N ASP A 436 -2.41 -5.72 -16.02
CA ASP A 436 -1.52 -4.62 -16.39
C ASP A 436 -0.15 -5.20 -16.84
N PRO A 437 0.29 -4.94 -18.08
CA PRO A 437 1.64 -5.31 -18.55
C PRO A 437 2.79 -4.87 -17.63
N MET A 438 2.60 -3.82 -16.84
CA MET A 438 3.57 -3.37 -15.84
C MET A 438 3.76 -4.40 -14.72
N GLY A 439 2.68 -5.08 -14.32
CA GLY A 439 2.66 -6.06 -13.24
C GLY A 439 3.25 -7.41 -13.61
N THR A 440 3.32 -7.74 -14.91
CA THR A 440 3.88 -9.02 -15.40
C THR A 440 5.36 -8.94 -15.77
N TYR A 441 5.99 -7.77 -15.64
CA TYR A 441 7.38 -7.55 -16.07
C TYR A 441 8.40 -8.28 -15.16
N ASP A 442 9.34 -9.03 -15.78
CA ASP A 442 10.37 -9.76 -15.07
C ASP A 442 11.62 -8.92 -14.80
N PHE A 443 11.85 -8.60 -13.53
CA PHE A 443 13.02 -7.85 -13.06
C PHE A 443 14.26 -8.72 -12.80
N THR A 444 14.17 -10.05 -12.96
CA THR A 444 15.28 -10.98 -12.64
C THR A 444 16.58 -10.63 -13.35
N TRP A 445 16.51 -10.08 -14.57
CA TRP A 445 17.69 -9.68 -15.32
C TRP A 445 18.49 -8.55 -14.64
N MET A 446 17.83 -7.63 -13.93
CA MET A 446 18.52 -6.54 -13.23
C MET A 446 19.37 -7.07 -12.08
N TRP A 447 18.86 -8.08 -11.36
CA TRP A 447 19.62 -8.77 -10.31
C TRP A 447 20.84 -9.48 -10.87
N ALA A 448 20.69 -10.18 -12.00
CA ALA A 448 21.79 -10.87 -12.65
C ALA A 448 22.86 -9.89 -13.16
N GLU A 449 22.44 -8.83 -13.84
CA GLU A 449 23.30 -7.78 -14.40
C GLU A 449 24.13 -7.07 -13.31
N LEU A 450 23.56 -6.88 -12.11
CA LEU A 450 24.24 -6.26 -10.98
C LEU A 450 25.01 -7.28 -10.11
N GLY A 451 24.94 -8.57 -10.43
CA GLY A 451 25.58 -9.64 -9.66
C GLY A 451 25.01 -9.76 -8.24
N LEU A 452 23.71 -9.55 -8.08
CA LEU A 452 22.97 -9.55 -6.80
C LEU A 452 21.96 -10.69 -6.68
N SER A 453 21.94 -11.66 -7.61
CA SER A 453 20.98 -12.76 -7.60
C SER A 453 20.96 -13.56 -6.28
N ASP A 454 22.08 -13.61 -5.55
CA ASP A 454 22.21 -14.20 -4.22
C ASP A 454 21.40 -13.47 -3.12
N LEU A 455 21.05 -12.21 -3.35
CA LEU A 455 20.30 -11.34 -2.44
C LEU A 455 18.80 -11.27 -2.78
N ARG A 456 18.37 -11.87 -3.89
CA ARG A 456 16.95 -11.96 -4.27
C ARG A 456 16.26 -13.11 -3.55
N ARG A 457 16.14 -12.97 -2.23
CA ARG A 457 15.54 -13.96 -1.32
C ARG A 457 14.96 -13.30 -0.09
#